data_AF-A0A4Q2TJF2-F1
#
_entry.id   AF-A0A4Q2TJF2-F1
#
_cell.length_a   1.000
_cell.length_b   1.000
_cell.length_c   1.000
_cell.angle_alpha   90.00
_cell.angle_beta   90.00
_cell.angle_gamma   90.00
#
_symmetry.space_group_name_H-M   'P 1'
#
loop_
_entity.id
_entity.type
_entity.pdbx_description
1 polymer ?
#
loop_
_entity_poly.entity_id
_entity_poly.type
_entity_poly.pdbx_seq_one_letter_code
_entity_poly.pdbx_strand_id
1 'polypeptide(L)'
;MKKIGKLLPLVVVTSMAGSVGAESLVFECQAETGVAATENFRLACSSVEGEVRKRLATPPAGSAVRLEITALDERRISGRLSWAGHSGASFAHGPTISTSISDAALNARTIAKFARDLVQVSDIDFNRL
;
A
#
# COMPACT_ATOMS: atom_id res chain seq x y z
N MET A 1 -29.34 21.98 9.13
CA MET A 1 -28.97 20.98 8.09
C MET A 1 -27.45 20.89 8.04
N LYS A 2 -26.84 19.81 8.57
CA LYS A 2 -25.38 19.62 8.50
C LYS A 2 -25.01 19.19 7.08
N LYS A 3 -24.26 20.03 6.34
CA LYS A 3 -23.62 19.63 5.08
C LYS A 3 -22.61 18.54 5.40
N ILE A 4 -22.93 17.29 5.09
CA ILE A 4 -21.97 16.20 5.09
C ILE A 4 -21.06 16.48 3.90
N GLY A 5 -19.93 17.13 4.13
CA GLY A 5 -18.88 17.24 3.12
C GLY A 5 -18.45 15.83 2.76
N LYS A 6 -18.57 15.45 1.48
CA LYS A 6 -17.98 14.22 0.96
C LYS A 6 -16.48 14.26 1.25
N LEU A 7 -16.04 13.53 2.26
CA LEU A 7 -14.62 13.23 2.47
C LEU A 7 -14.17 12.47 1.22
N LEU A 8 -13.18 13.01 0.51
CA LEU A 8 -12.60 12.37 -0.67
C LEU A 8 -11.58 11.31 -0.21
N PRO A 9 -11.44 10.18 -0.94
CA PRO A 9 -10.40 9.21 -0.65
C PRO A 9 -9.02 9.87 -0.81
N LEU A 10 -8.09 9.57 0.09
CA LEU A 10 -6.73 10.07 0.02
C LEU A 10 -5.92 9.13 -0.88
N VAL A 11 -5.41 9.65 -2.00
CA VAL A 11 -4.61 8.88 -2.95
C VAL A 11 -3.25 9.52 -3.11
N VAL A 12 -2.20 8.71 -2.99
CA VAL A 12 -0.81 9.05 -3.25
C VAL A 12 -0.31 8.08 -4.32
N VAL A 13 -0.08 8.57 -5.52
CA VAL A 13 0.52 7.78 -6.61
C VAL A 13 1.99 8.12 -6.69
N THR A 14 2.86 7.12 -6.60
CA THR A 14 4.30 7.25 -6.84
C THR A 14 4.68 6.40 -8.05
N SER A 15 4.90 7.07 -9.18
CA SER A 15 5.47 6.42 -10.37
C SER A 15 6.99 6.47 -10.27
N MET A 16 7.63 5.31 -10.40
CA MET A 16 9.09 5.24 -10.47
C MET A 16 9.54 5.37 -11.93
N ALA A 17 10.76 5.87 -12.16
CA ALA A 17 11.46 5.73 -13.43
C ALA A 17 12.72 4.92 -13.14
N GLY A 18 12.79 3.70 -13.69
CA GLY A 18 14.03 2.93 -13.71
C GLY A 18 14.99 3.61 -14.68
N SER A 19 16.27 3.68 -14.34
CA SER A 19 17.35 4.16 -15.22
C SER A 19 17.16 3.68 -16.66
N VAL A 20 17.15 4.65 -17.59
CA VAL A 20 17.11 4.55 -19.07
C VAL A 20 16.81 3.14 -19.61
N GLY A 21 15.51 2.83 -19.79
CA GLY A 21 15.05 1.69 -20.60
C GLY A 21 14.08 0.71 -19.93
N ALA A 22 13.86 0.79 -18.61
CA ALA A 22 12.89 -0.07 -17.92
C ALA A 22 11.63 0.74 -17.58
N GLU A 23 10.48 0.35 -18.17
CA GLU A 23 9.18 0.79 -17.66
C GLU A 23 9.10 0.37 -16.19
N SER A 24 9.17 1.35 -15.29
CA SER A 24 9.34 1.09 -13.87
C SER A 24 8.04 0.58 -13.26
N LEU A 25 8.18 -0.24 -12.20
CA LEU A 25 7.07 -0.59 -11.31
C LEU A 25 6.33 0.66 -10.85
N VAL A 26 5.02 0.69 -11.06
CA VAL A 26 4.14 1.73 -10.52
C VAL A 26 3.69 1.32 -9.12
N PHE A 27 3.89 2.19 -8.12
CA PHE A 27 3.36 1.98 -6.78
C PHE A 27 2.25 2.99 -6.48
N GLU A 28 1.07 2.48 -6.17
CA GLU A 28 -0.09 3.29 -5.81
C GLU A 28 -0.43 3.07 -4.35
N CYS A 29 -0.57 4.14 -3.57
CA CYS A 29 -1.05 4.07 -2.20
C CYS A 29 -2.38 4.81 -2.08
N GLN A 30 -3.44 4.10 -1.71
CA GLN A 30 -4.76 4.69 -1.51
C GLN A 30 -5.31 4.36 -0.13
N ALA A 31 -6.11 5.27 0.39
CA ALA A 31 -6.84 5.13 1.63
C ALA A 31 -8.33 5.31 1.38
N GLU A 32 -9.12 4.45 2.02
CA GLU A 32 -10.56 4.69 2.14
C GLU A 32 -10.83 5.99 2.91
N THR A 33 -11.98 6.60 2.63
CA THR A 33 -12.38 7.89 3.21
C THR A 33 -12.43 7.82 4.74
N GLY A 34 -11.86 8.82 5.42
CA GLY A 34 -11.91 8.91 6.89
C GLY A 34 -10.62 8.57 7.62
N VAL A 35 -9.49 8.40 6.91
CA VAL A 35 -8.16 8.29 7.54
C VAL A 35 -7.84 9.56 8.32
N ALA A 36 -7.80 9.43 9.65
CA ALA A 36 -7.61 10.55 10.58
C ALA A 36 -6.12 10.91 10.80
N ALA A 37 -5.18 10.10 10.32
CA ALA A 37 -3.75 10.22 10.61
C ALA A 37 -2.88 10.26 9.33
N THR A 38 -2.86 11.42 8.66
CA THR A 38 -2.11 11.64 7.40
C THR A 38 -0.62 11.27 7.49
N GLU A 39 0.03 11.49 8.63
CA GLU A 39 1.43 11.12 8.83
C GLU A 39 1.63 9.61 8.87
N ASN A 40 0.80 8.89 9.65
CA ASN A 40 0.82 7.43 9.70
C ASN A 40 0.49 6.83 8.34
N PHE A 41 -0.40 7.46 7.56
CA PHE A 41 -0.70 7.03 6.20
C PHE A 41 0.53 7.14 5.30
N ARG A 42 1.19 8.31 5.25
CA ARG A 42 2.42 8.49 4.47
C ARG A 42 3.52 7.52 4.89
N LEU A 43 3.66 7.29 6.18
CA LEU A 43 4.64 6.35 6.72
C LEU A 43 4.32 4.90 6.35
N ALA A 44 3.03 4.52 6.35
CA ALA A 44 2.60 3.21 5.89
C ALA A 44 2.89 3.03 4.40
N CYS A 45 2.56 4.02 3.56
CA CYS A 45 2.85 4.00 2.13
C CYS A 45 4.35 3.81 1.87
N SER A 46 5.22 4.64 2.48
CA SER A 46 6.66 4.55 2.25
C SER A 46 7.29 3.27 2.81
N SER A 47 6.80 2.79 3.95
CA SER A 47 7.28 1.53 4.55
C SER A 47 6.92 0.33 3.67
N VAL A 48 5.68 0.27 3.18
CA VAL A 48 5.24 -0.81 2.29
C VAL A 48 5.97 -0.74 0.95
N GLU A 49 6.08 0.45 0.34
CA GLU A 49 6.83 0.62 -0.91
C GLU A 49 8.28 0.12 -0.76
N GLY A 50 8.93 0.46 0.35
CA GLY A 50 10.28 0.01 0.65
C GLY A 50 10.40 -1.52 0.74
N GLU A 51 9.43 -2.19 1.38
CA GLU A 51 9.41 -3.66 1.47
C GLU A 51 9.09 -4.32 0.11
N VAL A 52 8.16 -3.75 -0.66
CA VAL A 52 7.85 -4.18 -2.03
C VAL A 52 9.10 -4.11 -2.91
N ARG A 53 9.86 -3.00 -2.84
CA ARG A 53 11.10 -2.82 -3.60
C ARG A 53 12.19 -3.83 -3.23
N LYS A 54 12.33 -4.15 -1.93
CA LYS A 54 13.27 -5.18 -1.47
C LYS A 54 12.90 -6.56 -2.01
N ARG A 55 11.60 -6.87 -2.07
CA ARG A 55 11.10 -8.16 -2.53
C ARG A 55 11.16 -8.30 -4.05
N LEU A 56 10.89 -7.22 -4.78
CA LEU A 56 10.75 -7.18 -6.24
C LEU A 56 11.88 -6.36 -6.87
N ALA A 57 13.12 -6.78 -6.67
CA ALA A 57 14.29 -6.05 -7.17
C ALA A 57 14.33 -5.89 -8.71
N THR A 58 13.59 -6.74 -9.44
CA THR A 58 13.51 -6.71 -10.91
C THR A 58 12.09 -7.06 -11.38
N PRO A 59 11.12 -6.15 -11.17
CA PRO A 59 9.73 -6.41 -11.53
C PRO A 59 9.56 -6.32 -13.06
N PRO A 60 8.55 -7.01 -13.65
CA PRO A 60 8.26 -6.89 -15.07
C PRO A 60 7.96 -5.45 -15.48
N ALA A 61 8.33 -5.10 -16.72
CA ALA A 61 8.03 -3.80 -17.31
C ALA A 61 6.52 -3.53 -17.31
N GLY A 62 6.12 -2.35 -16.84
CA GLY A 62 4.71 -1.93 -16.79
C GLY A 62 3.89 -2.59 -15.68
N SER A 63 4.52 -3.35 -14.77
CA SER A 63 3.86 -3.89 -13.59
C SER A 63 3.41 -2.79 -12.62
N ALA A 64 2.35 -3.07 -11.88
CA ALA A 64 1.82 -2.15 -10.86
C ALA A 64 1.54 -2.89 -9.55
N VAL A 65 1.80 -2.23 -8.43
CA VAL A 65 1.42 -2.67 -7.08
C VAL A 65 0.64 -1.54 -6.42
N ARG A 66 -0.51 -1.90 -5.85
CA ARG A 66 -1.40 -0.99 -5.15
C ARG A 66 -1.57 -1.40 -3.71
N LEU A 67 -1.29 -0.48 -2.79
CA LEU A 67 -1.66 -0.56 -1.39
C LEU A 67 -3.02 0.10 -1.16
N GLU A 68 -3.94 -0.66 -0.60
CA GLU A 68 -5.25 -0.19 -0.15
C GLU A 68 -5.30 -0.21 1.38
N ILE A 69 -5.28 0.95 2.01
CA ILE A 69 -5.51 1.12 3.45
C ILE A 69 -7.00 1.27 3.69
N THR A 70 -7.60 0.26 4.34
CA THR A 70 -9.04 0.16 4.61
C THR A 70 -9.41 0.60 6.03
N ALA A 71 -8.44 0.63 6.95
CA ALA A 71 -8.61 1.27 8.25
C ALA A 71 -7.29 1.86 8.73
N LEU A 72 -7.33 3.11 9.22
CA LEU A 72 -6.19 3.73 9.87
C LEU A 72 -6.65 4.74 10.92
N ASP A 73 -6.46 4.38 12.18
CA ASP A 73 -6.75 5.21 13.35
C ASP A 73 -5.56 5.18 14.32
N GLU A 74 -5.73 5.72 15.53
CA GLU A 74 -4.65 5.80 16.53
C GLU A 74 -4.11 4.45 16.98
N ARG A 75 -4.86 3.35 16.82
CA ARG A 75 -4.51 2.03 17.37
C ARG A 75 -4.60 0.89 16.37
N ARG A 76 -5.14 1.15 15.19
CA ARG A 76 -5.37 0.13 14.18
C ARG A 76 -4.92 0.59 12.81
N ILE A 77 -4.25 -0.32 12.11
CA ILE A 77 -3.98 -0.23 10.69
C ILE A 77 -4.46 -1.50 10.01
N SER A 78 -5.18 -1.36 8.91
CA SER A 78 -5.59 -2.48 8.06
C SER A 78 -5.46 -2.11 6.59
N GLY A 79 -5.05 -3.08 5.79
CA GLY A 79 -4.94 -2.90 4.36
C GLY A 79 -4.61 -4.19 3.62
N ARG A 80 -4.56 -4.07 2.30
CA ARG A 80 -4.21 -5.16 1.39
C ARG A 80 -3.32 -4.64 0.26
N LEU A 81 -2.52 -5.54 -0.32
CA LEU A 81 -1.84 -5.28 -1.58
C LEU A 81 -2.61 -5.90 -2.73
N SER A 82 -2.59 -5.22 -3.86
CA SER A 82 -3.05 -5.74 -5.14
C SER A 82 -1.97 -5.52 -6.18
N TRP A 83 -1.86 -6.36 -7.19
CA TRP A 83 -0.82 -6.21 -8.22
C TRP A 83 -1.30 -6.63 -9.60
N ALA A 84 -0.68 -6.04 -10.63
CA ALA A 84 -0.97 -6.26 -12.04
C ALA A 84 0.35 -6.47 -12.79
N GLY A 85 0.40 -7.47 -13.67
CA GLY A 85 1.61 -7.84 -14.41
C GLY A 85 2.03 -6.83 -15.49
N HIS A 86 1.08 -6.07 -16.02
CA HIS A 86 1.30 -5.02 -17.00
C HIS A 86 0.21 -3.95 -16.91
N SER A 87 0.43 -2.80 -17.56
CA SER A 87 -0.54 -1.71 -17.62
C SER A 87 -1.87 -2.18 -18.22
N GLY A 88 -2.98 -1.82 -17.57
CA GLY A 88 -4.33 -2.21 -17.99
C GLY A 88 -4.75 -3.64 -17.64
N ALA A 89 -3.87 -4.47 -17.06
CA ALA A 89 -4.26 -5.79 -16.55
C ALA A 89 -5.22 -5.68 -15.36
N SER A 90 -6.00 -6.74 -15.14
CA SER A 90 -6.76 -6.88 -13.89
C SER A 90 -5.81 -7.05 -12.72
N PHE A 91 -6.14 -6.43 -11.60
CA PHE A 91 -5.38 -6.58 -10.37
C PHE A 91 -5.71 -7.92 -9.72
N ALA A 92 -4.68 -8.72 -9.42
CA ALA A 92 -4.79 -9.76 -8.41
C ALA A 92 -4.77 -9.12 -7.02
N HIS A 93 -5.50 -9.72 -6.08
CA HIS A 93 -5.66 -9.19 -4.73
C HIS A 93 -5.06 -10.15 -3.71
N GLY A 94 -4.18 -9.61 -2.86
CA GLY A 94 -3.69 -10.30 -1.68
C GLY A 94 -4.71 -10.28 -0.54
N PRO A 95 -4.40 -10.97 0.57
CA PRO A 95 -5.24 -10.96 1.76
C PRO A 95 -5.24 -9.57 2.42
N THR A 96 -6.35 -9.24 3.07
CA THR A 96 -6.40 -8.09 3.98
C THR A 96 -5.76 -8.48 5.31
N ILE A 97 -4.82 -7.67 5.78
CA ILE A 97 -4.24 -7.79 7.12
C ILE A 97 -4.73 -6.64 7.98
N SER A 98 -4.90 -6.91 9.27
CA SER A 98 -5.17 -5.90 10.27
C SER A 98 -4.22 -6.08 11.44
N THR A 99 -3.62 -4.99 11.87
CA THR A 99 -2.85 -4.88 13.11
C THR A 99 -3.60 -3.96 14.06
N SER A 100 -3.80 -4.39 15.30
CA SER A 100 -4.46 -3.60 16.34
C SER A 100 -3.63 -3.62 17.62
N ILE A 101 -3.47 -2.47 18.25
CA ILE A 101 -2.72 -2.27 19.49
C ILE A 101 -3.70 -1.91 20.60
N SER A 102 -3.66 -2.61 21.74
CA SER A 102 -4.60 -2.40 22.84
C SER A 102 -4.20 -1.26 23.78
N ASP A 103 -2.89 -1.07 23.98
CA ASP A 103 -2.28 -0.36 25.11
C ASP A 103 -1.41 0.84 24.70
N ALA A 104 -1.19 1.03 23.39
CA ALA A 104 -0.39 2.14 22.87
C ALA A 104 -0.93 2.65 21.52
N ALA A 105 -0.49 3.85 21.14
CA ALA A 105 -0.75 4.39 19.82
C ALA A 105 0.13 3.70 18.75
N LEU A 106 -0.37 3.65 17.52
CA LEU A 106 0.40 3.30 16.34
C LEU A 106 1.66 4.16 16.28
N ASN A 107 2.79 3.50 16.07
CA ASN A 107 4.08 4.15 15.94
C ASN A 107 4.82 3.56 14.73
N ALA A 108 5.93 4.20 14.36
CA ALA A 108 6.73 3.81 13.21
C ALA A 108 7.18 2.35 13.23
N ARG A 109 7.51 1.80 14.42
CA ARG A 109 7.92 0.40 14.56
C ARG A 109 6.78 -0.56 14.18
N THR A 110 5.56 -0.26 14.64
CA THR A 110 4.40 -1.10 14.37
C THR A 110 3.98 -1.01 12.90
N ILE A 111 4.03 0.19 12.32
CA ILE A 111 3.77 0.40 10.89
C ILE A 111 4.80 -0.34 10.03
N ALA A 112 6.09 -0.29 10.40
CA ALA A 112 7.14 -1.04 9.69
C ALA A 112 6.94 -2.56 9.80
N LYS A 113 6.45 -3.07 10.94
CA LYS A 113 6.08 -4.49 11.08
C LYS A 113 4.89 -4.84 10.20
N PHE A 114 3.81 -4.05 10.24
CA PHE A 114 2.66 -4.22 9.37
C PHE A 114 3.07 -4.28 7.90
N ALA A 115 3.96 -3.37 7.46
CA ALA A 115 4.45 -3.35 6.08
C ALA A 115 5.17 -4.65 5.67
N ARG A 116 6.08 -5.15 6.53
CA ARG A 116 6.79 -6.42 6.28
C ARG A 116 5.82 -7.59 6.21
N ASP A 117 4.94 -7.72 7.19
CA ASP A 117 3.96 -8.80 7.26
C ASP A 117 3.05 -8.76 6.03
N LEU A 118 2.62 -7.56 5.62
CA LEU A 118 1.76 -7.36 4.45
C LEU A 118 2.40 -7.83 3.15
N VAL A 119 3.64 -7.40 2.88
CA VAL A 119 4.36 -7.83 1.68
C VAL A 119 4.63 -9.33 1.71
N GLN A 120 4.98 -9.87 2.89
CA GLN A 120 5.30 -11.28 3.04
C GLN A 120 4.10 -12.19 2.74
N VAL A 121 2.92 -11.93 3.32
CA VAL A 121 1.76 -12.81 3.12
C VAL A 121 1.02 -12.56 1.81
N SER A 122 1.24 -11.40 1.16
CA SER A 122 0.64 -11.12 -0.15
C SER A 122 1.23 -11.99 -1.25
N ASP A 123 2.42 -12.58 -1.03
CA ASP A 123 3.09 -13.51 -1.94
C ASP A 123 3.05 -13.04 -3.40
N ILE A 124 3.46 -11.78 -3.62
CA ILE A 124 3.38 -11.13 -4.93
C ILE A 124 4.20 -11.91 -5.94
N ASP A 125 3.52 -12.52 -6.91
CA ASP A 125 4.13 -13.24 -8.03
C ASP A 125 3.51 -12.75 -9.34
N PHE A 126 4.28 -11.99 -10.11
CA PHE A 126 3.85 -11.51 -11.43
C PHE A 126 3.92 -12.59 -12.50
N ASN A 127 4.61 -13.72 -12.27
CA ASN A 127 4.68 -14.80 -13.25
C ASN A 127 3.40 -15.65 -13.28
N ARG A 128 2.50 -15.43 -12.31
CA ARG A 128 1.18 -16.08 -12.22
C ARG A 128 0.05 -15.22 -12.79
N LEU A 129 0.35 -14.03 -13.29
CA LEU A 129 -0.61 -13.07 -13.85
C LEU A 129 -0.63 -13.05 -15.38
#